data_AF-A0A1L0DBQ8-F1
#
_entry.id   AF-A0A1L0DBQ8-F1
#
_cell.length_a   1.000
_cell.length_b   1.000
_cell.length_c   1.000
_cell.angle_alpha   90.00
_cell.angle_beta   90.00
_cell.angle_gamma   90.00
#
_symmetry.space_group_name_H-M   'P 1'
#
loop_
_entity.id
_entity.type
_entity.pdbx_description
1 polymer ?
#
loop_
_entity_poly.entity_id
_entity_poly.type
_entity_poly.pdbx_seq_one_letter_code
_entity_poly.pdbx_strand_id
1 'polypeptide(L)'
;MPVVDFESDPPLDILSFAGSIKKLIDEQKYQFTLLGLLIGNLTLGIFGTPVFRSAIVGQLRLELHDYYFEDDGFAEINSKTSHENEIFEEFLTMMENCFSFAIYKGYPIPIFRMLYTVPLEYAILVRARHPFALRTIFVYCCICIFGGFYMLRNSNMWMDYVRFHLIHFGPLGALENSVYYYMENKRRVNFDNFAASMQEFDSMVAYMTQHEEIRV
;
A
#
# COMPACT_ATOMS: atom_id res chain seq x y z
N MET A 1 -13.57 -8.83 -8.46
CA MET A 1 -12.29 -9.46 -8.13
C MET A 1 -11.82 -8.86 -6.82
N PRO A 2 -11.59 -9.68 -5.77
CA PRO A 2 -11.11 -9.19 -4.48
C PRO A 2 -9.66 -8.70 -4.58
N VAL A 3 -9.22 -7.93 -3.58
CA VAL A 3 -7.80 -7.54 -3.47
C VAL A 3 -6.94 -8.77 -3.22
N VAL A 4 -7.39 -9.62 -2.29
CA VAL A 4 -6.76 -10.88 -1.91
C VAL A 4 -7.84 -11.95 -1.78
N ASP A 5 -7.62 -13.11 -2.36
CA ASP A 5 -8.40 -14.32 -2.18
C ASP A 5 -7.58 -15.29 -1.32
N PHE A 6 -8.10 -15.60 -0.13
CA PHE A 6 -7.44 -16.48 0.84
C PHE A 6 -7.92 -17.93 0.76
N GLU A 7 -8.92 -18.23 -0.08
CA GLU A 7 -9.61 -19.52 -0.08
C GLU A 7 -9.41 -20.31 -1.38
N SER A 8 -9.34 -19.63 -2.53
CA SER A 8 -9.24 -20.31 -3.83
C SER A 8 -7.81 -20.74 -4.19
N ASP A 9 -7.70 -21.84 -4.94
CA ASP A 9 -6.45 -22.31 -5.58
C ASP A 9 -6.70 -22.68 -7.06
N PRO A 10 -6.15 -21.94 -8.05
CA PRO A 10 -5.31 -20.76 -7.87
C PRO A 10 -6.13 -19.53 -7.43
N PRO A 11 -5.53 -18.60 -6.66
CA PRO A 11 -6.22 -17.40 -6.18
C PRO A 11 -6.57 -16.45 -7.34
N LEU A 12 -7.86 -16.10 -7.44
CA LEU A 12 -8.40 -15.20 -8.46
C LEU A 12 -8.58 -13.77 -7.89
N ASP A 13 -7.47 -13.11 -7.63
CA ASP A 13 -7.41 -11.80 -6.98
C ASP A 13 -6.49 -10.79 -7.70
N ILE A 14 -6.53 -9.53 -7.24
CA ILE A 14 -5.68 -8.45 -7.78
C ILE A 14 -4.20 -8.73 -7.51
N LEU A 15 -3.82 -9.32 -6.38
CA LEU A 15 -2.41 -9.63 -6.08
C LEU A 15 -1.81 -10.65 -7.06
N SER A 16 -2.56 -11.69 -7.42
CA SER A 16 -2.20 -12.68 -8.45
C SER A 16 -2.03 -12.02 -9.80
N PHE A 17 -3.02 -11.22 -10.20
CA PHE A 17 -2.97 -10.48 -11.47
C PHE A 17 -1.76 -9.55 -11.50
N ALA A 18 -1.52 -8.80 -10.42
CA ALA A 18 -0.39 -7.90 -10.31
C ALA A 18 0.95 -8.63 -10.37
N GLY A 19 1.07 -9.78 -9.70
CA GLY A 19 2.25 -10.62 -9.78
C GLY A 19 2.51 -11.14 -11.20
N SER A 20 1.47 -11.52 -11.95
CA SER A 20 1.61 -11.88 -13.36
C SER A 20 2.12 -10.71 -14.21
N ILE A 21 1.60 -9.50 -13.98
CA ILE A 21 2.07 -8.29 -14.68
C ILE A 21 3.54 -8.00 -14.33
N LYS A 22 3.93 -8.10 -13.06
CA LYS A 22 5.32 -7.93 -12.61
C LYS A 22 6.28 -8.92 -13.28
N LYS A 23 5.91 -10.20 -13.36
CA LYS A 23 6.70 -11.21 -14.09
C LYS A 23 6.87 -10.84 -15.57
N LEU A 24 5.80 -10.39 -16.23
CA LEU A 24 5.85 -9.95 -17.63
C LEU A 24 6.78 -8.73 -17.82
N ILE A 25 6.82 -7.82 -16.85
CA ILE A 25 7.74 -6.67 -16.83
C ILE A 25 9.19 -7.14 -16.69
N ASP A 26 9.46 -7.97 -15.69
CA ASP A 26 10.81 -8.42 -15.34
C ASP A 26 11.45 -9.27 -16.44
N GLU A 27 10.64 -10.07 -17.15
CA GLU A 27 11.13 -10.89 -18.25
C GLU A 27 11.62 -10.08 -19.47
N GLN A 28 11.36 -8.77 -19.54
CA GLN A 28 11.79 -7.83 -20.61
C GLN A 28 11.51 -8.26 -22.07
N LYS A 29 10.85 -9.39 -22.30
CA LYS A 29 10.58 -9.98 -23.64
C LYS A 29 9.70 -9.10 -24.54
N TYR A 30 9.07 -8.07 -23.99
CA TYR A 30 8.08 -7.24 -24.68
C TYR A 30 8.56 -5.83 -25.00
N GLN A 31 9.82 -5.46 -24.70
CA GLN A 31 10.35 -4.08 -24.80
C GLN A 31 10.06 -3.34 -26.12
N PHE A 32 9.85 -4.06 -27.23
CA PHE A 32 9.57 -3.48 -28.56
C PHE A 32 8.14 -3.67 -29.07
N THR A 33 7.20 -4.11 -28.23
CA THR A 33 5.78 -4.27 -28.60
C THR A 33 4.95 -3.11 -28.07
N LEU A 34 3.80 -2.83 -28.70
CA LEU A 34 2.82 -1.86 -28.17
C LEU A 34 2.41 -2.20 -26.73
N LEU A 35 2.29 -3.49 -26.43
CA LEU A 35 2.02 -3.99 -25.09
C LEU A 35 3.17 -3.68 -24.12
N GLY A 36 4.43 -3.86 -24.53
CA GLY A 36 5.59 -3.49 -23.73
C GLY A 36 5.76 -1.98 -23.55
N LEU A 37 5.37 -1.16 -24.52
CA LEU A 37 5.28 0.30 -24.36
C LEU A 37 4.16 0.69 -23.40
N LEU A 38 3.02 -0.01 -23.42
CA LEU A 38 1.91 0.24 -22.51
C LEU A 38 2.26 -0.19 -21.08
N ILE A 39 2.81 -1.39 -20.92
CA ILE A 39 3.35 -1.91 -19.65
C ILE A 39 4.48 -0.99 -19.15
N GLY A 40 5.39 -0.60 -20.05
CA GLY A 40 6.45 0.36 -19.78
C GLY A 40 5.89 1.69 -19.29
N ASN A 41 4.86 2.27 -19.91
CA ASN A 41 4.24 3.51 -19.43
C ASN A 41 3.45 3.33 -18.13
N LEU A 42 2.83 2.16 -17.94
CA LEU A 42 2.19 1.78 -16.68
C LEU A 42 3.22 1.68 -15.55
N THR A 43 4.49 1.37 -15.82
CA THR A 43 5.54 1.22 -14.78
C THR A 43 6.63 2.30 -14.82
N LEU A 44 6.67 3.14 -15.85
CA LEU A 44 7.71 4.14 -16.08
C LEU A 44 7.69 5.17 -14.95
N GLY A 45 8.85 5.31 -14.33
CA GLY A 45 9.31 6.57 -13.74
C GLY A 45 8.85 6.88 -12.32
N ILE A 46 8.52 5.90 -11.50
CA ILE A 46 8.43 6.11 -10.03
C ILE A 46 9.73 5.67 -9.32
N PHE A 47 10.84 5.62 -10.05
CA PHE A 47 12.16 5.36 -9.50
C PHE A 47 12.91 6.70 -9.45
N GLY A 48 12.97 7.26 -8.24
CA GLY A 48 13.61 8.52 -7.94
C GLY A 48 13.40 8.85 -6.46
N THR A 49 14.23 9.72 -5.89
CA THR A 49 14.02 10.20 -4.53
C THR A 49 12.62 10.84 -4.44
N PRO A 50 11.77 10.45 -3.47
CA PRO A 50 10.44 11.03 -3.35
C PRO A 50 10.57 12.54 -3.16
N VAL A 51 9.83 13.29 -3.97
CA VAL A 51 9.76 14.77 -3.89
C VAL A 51 9.10 15.19 -2.57
N PHE A 52 8.17 14.37 -2.09
CA PHE A 52 7.44 14.55 -0.84
C PHE A 52 7.58 13.28 0.00
N ARG A 53 8.10 13.41 1.23
CA ARG A 53 8.09 12.29 2.18
C ARG A 53 6.70 12.15 2.77
N SER A 54 6.17 10.94 2.75
CA SER A 54 4.86 10.65 3.36
C SER A 54 5.02 10.39 4.85
N ALA A 55 4.25 11.10 5.66
CA ALA A 55 4.18 10.88 7.08
C ALA A 55 3.53 9.52 7.42
N ILE A 56 2.53 9.08 6.66
CA ILE A 56 1.94 7.72 6.78
C ILE A 56 3.01 6.65 6.55
N VAL A 57 3.78 6.74 5.46
CA VAL A 57 4.82 5.74 5.18
C VAL A 57 5.98 5.84 6.19
N GLY A 58 6.33 7.06 6.63
CA GLY A 58 7.30 7.25 7.70
C GLY A 58 6.88 6.53 8.98
N GLN A 59 5.62 6.64 9.36
CA GLN A 59 5.06 5.94 10.53
C GLN A 59 5.08 4.41 10.34
N LEU A 60 4.72 3.90 9.16
CA LEU A 60 4.83 2.46 8.87
C LEU A 60 6.28 1.95 9.00
N ARG A 61 7.29 2.73 8.60
CA ARG A 61 8.69 2.33 8.77
C ARG A 61 9.13 2.30 10.23
N LEU A 62 8.66 3.25 11.05
CA LEU A 62 8.90 3.21 12.49
C LEU A 62 8.27 1.94 13.10
N GLU A 63 7.01 1.68 12.78
CA GLU A 63 6.31 0.48 13.30
C GLU A 63 6.90 -0.83 12.77
N LEU A 64 7.46 -0.84 11.55
CA LEU A 64 8.21 -1.99 11.01
C LEU A 64 9.48 -2.24 11.81
N HIS A 65 10.22 -1.17 12.11
CA HIS A 65 11.42 -1.25 12.93
C HIS A 65 11.07 -1.79 14.32
N ASP A 66 10.03 -1.25 14.95
CA ASP A 66 9.60 -1.69 16.27
C ASP A 66 9.14 -3.16 16.24
N TYR A 67 8.38 -3.56 15.21
CA TYR A 67 7.90 -4.93 15.02
C TYR A 67 9.02 -5.99 14.99
N TYR A 68 10.20 -5.65 14.48
CA TYR A 68 11.33 -6.58 14.38
C TYR A 68 12.45 -6.36 15.40
N PHE A 69 12.57 -5.17 15.98
CA PHE A 69 13.78 -4.76 16.71
C PHE A 69 13.51 -4.18 18.11
N GLU A 70 12.27 -3.97 18.54
CA GLU A 70 11.97 -3.38 19.87
C GLU A 70 12.27 -4.34 21.03
N ASP A 71 12.10 -5.66 20.84
CA ASP A 71 12.29 -6.68 21.90
C ASP A 71 13.70 -7.31 21.94
N ASP A 72 14.51 -7.13 20.90
CA ASP A 72 15.80 -7.82 20.76
C ASP A 72 16.94 -7.01 21.36
N GLY A 73 17.15 -7.17 22.67
CA GLY A 73 18.41 -6.84 23.32
C GLY A 73 19.56 -7.62 22.68
N PHE A 74 20.26 -7.04 21.71
CA PHE A 74 21.42 -7.65 21.03
C PHE A 74 21.21 -9.09 20.51
N ALA A 75 19.98 -9.49 20.17
CA ALA A 75 19.76 -10.79 19.53
C ALA A 75 20.21 -10.73 18.06
N GLU A 76 20.87 -11.79 17.59
CA GLU A 76 21.24 -11.89 16.18
C GLU A 76 19.98 -11.89 15.31
N ILE A 77 19.84 -10.89 14.45
CA ILE A 77 18.79 -10.83 13.42
C ILE A 77 18.93 -12.08 12.57
N ASN A 78 17.99 -13.01 12.69
CA ASN A 78 18.01 -14.23 11.90
C ASN A 78 17.76 -13.90 10.40
N SER A 79 18.22 -14.78 9.52
CA SER A 79 18.14 -14.55 8.07
C SER A 79 16.71 -14.39 7.54
N LYS A 80 15.71 -14.99 8.21
CA LYS A 80 14.31 -14.84 7.85
C LYS A 80 13.81 -13.43 8.16
N THR A 81 14.05 -12.94 9.38
CA THR A 81 13.70 -11.58 9.80
C THR A 81 14.34 -10.53 8.90
N SER A 82 15.63 -10.69 8.58
CA SER A 82 16.33 -9.80 7.64
C SER A 82 15.65 -9.76 6.27
N HIS A 83 15.30 -10.94 5.73
CA HIS A 83 14.67 -11.04 4.43
C HIS A 83 13.24 -10.45 4.41
N GLU A 84 12.43 -10.72 5.43
CA GLU A 84 11.09 -10.13 5.55
C GLU A 84 11.16 -8.60 5.69
N ASN A 85 12.12 -8.09 6.46
CA ASN A 85 12.37 -6.65 6.60
C ASN A 85 12.75 -6.01 5.25
N GLU A 86 13.61 -6.64 4.46
CA GLU A 86 13.96 -6.17 3.11
C GLU A 86 12.72 -6.08 2.18
N ILE A 87 11.87 -7.11 2.20
CA ILE A 87 10.62 -7.11 1.42
C ILE A 87 9.71 -5.94 1.82
N PHE A 88 9.59 -5.67 3.13
CA PHE A 88 8.76 -4.56 3.61
C PHE A 88 9.36 -3.20 3.29
N GLU A 89 10.67 -3.00 3.43
CA GLU A 89 11.32 -1.75 3.06
C GLU A 89 11.19 -1.45 1.56
N GLU A 90 11.30 -2.48 0.71
CA GLU A 90 11.05 -2.33 -0.71
C GLU A 90 9.59 -1.92 -0.97
N PHE A 91 8.63 -2.61 -0.34
CA PHE A 91 7.20 -2.28 -0.41
C PHE A 91 6.90 -0.83 -0.01
N LEU A 92 7.40 -0.41 1.16
CA LEU A 92 7.19 0.93 1.70
C LEU A 92 7.88 2.00 0.83
N THR A 93 9.04 1.69 0.27
CA THR A 93 9.72 2.59 -0.68
C THR A 93 8.89 2.82 -1.94
N MET A 94 8.30 1.79 -2.53
CA MET A 94 7.40 2.00 -3.66
C MET A 94 6.13 2.76 -3.25
N MET A 95 5.58 2.48 -2.07
CA MET A 95 4.43 3.22 -1.56
C MET A 95 4.72 4.71 -1.45
N GLU A 96 5.83 5.08 -0.83
CA GLU A 96 6.26 6.48 -0.72
C GLU A 96 6.47 7.14 -2.08
N ASN A 97 7.17 6.44 -2.98
CA ASN A 97 7.42 6.94 -4.33
C ASN A 97 6.11 7.16 -5.11
N CYS A 98 5.18 6.20 -5.05
CA CYS A 98 3.89 6.29 -5.72
C CYS A 98 3.03 7.42 -5.15
N PHE A 99 3.02 7.55 -3.83
CA PHE A 99 2.30 8.59 -3.11
C PHE A 99 2.86 9.98 -3.46
N SER A 100 4.18 10.15 -3.35
CA SER A 100 4.88 11.37 -3.71
C SER A 100 4.63 11.76 -5.17
N PHE A 101 4.67 10.79 -6.09
CA PHE A 101 4.47 11.05 -7.51
C PHE A 101 3.02 11.42 -7.83
N ALA A 102 2.04 10.80 -7.15
CA ALA A 102 0.63 11.17 -7.27
C ALA A 102 0.38 12.61 -6.83
N ILE A 103 0.96 13.03 -5.71
CA ILE A 103 0.90 14.43 -5.24
C ILE A 103 1.54 15.35 -6.27
N TYR A 104 2.77 15.05 -6.69
CA TYR A 104 3.50 15.87 -7.65
C TYR A 104 2.76 16.04 -8.99
N LYS A 105 2.09 14.98 -9.46
CA LYS A 105 1.35 14.99 -10.71
C LYS A 105 -0.10 15.46 -10.58
N GLY A 106 -0.64 15.52 -9.36
CA GLY A 106 -2.02 15.95 -9.12
C GLY A 106 -3.08 14.93 -9.52
N TYR A 107 -2.77 13.62 -9.57
CA TYR A 107 -3.77 12.58 -9.88
C TYR A 107 -3.43 11.23 -9.21
N PRO A 108 -4.43 10.37 -8.92
CA PRO A 108 -4.26 9.17 -8.07
C PRO A 108 -3.66 7.95 -8.77
N ILE A 109 -3.56 7.93 -10.11
CA ILE A 109 -3.09 6.77 -10.88
C ILE A 109 -1.79 6.16 -10.33
N PRO A 110 -0.76 6.94 -9.91
CA PRO A 110 0.48 6.38 -9.38
C PRO A 110 0.29 5.51 -8.14
N ILE A 111 -0.63 5.90 -7.24
CA ILE A 111 -0.98 5.10 -6.05
C ILE A 111 -1.63 3.78 -6.49
N PHE A 112 -2.58 3.84 -7.42
CA PHE A 112 -3.26 2.63 -7.88
C PHE A 112 -2.30 1.62 -8.54
N ARG A 113 -1.43 2.08 -9.43
CA ARG A 113 -0.52 1.17 -10.15
C ARG A 113 0.55 0.54 -9.27
N MET A 114 0.73 1.01 -8.04
CA MET A 114 1.72 0.49 -7.09
C MET A 114 1.64 -1.03 -6.96
N LEU A 115 0.44 -1.62 -6.87
CA LEU A 115 0.32 -3.08 -6.74
C LEU A 115 0.97 -3.85 -7.89
N TYR A 116 0.97 -3.30 -9.11
CA TYR A 116 1.61 -3.92 -10.28
C TYR A 116 3.14 -3.89 -10.23
N THR A 117 3.71 -3.10 -9.34
CA THR A 117 5.16 -3.00 -9.15
C THR A 117 5.64 -3.68 -7.86
N VAL A 118 4.71 -4.11 -6.99
CA VAL A 118 5.03 -4.75 -5.70
C VAL A 118 5.82 -6.06 -5.87
N PRO A 119 6.80 -6.35 -4.99
CA PRO A 119 7.55 -7.60 -4.93
C PRO A 119 6.62 -8.80 -4.89
N LEU A 120 6.99 -9.83 -5.64
CA LEU A 120 6.22 -11.09 -5.67
C LEU A 120 6.20 -11.73 -4.27
N GLU A 121 7.29 -11.56 -3.54
CA GLU A 121 7.55 -12.02 -2.18
C GLU A 121 6.60 -11.37 -1.17
N TYR A 122 6.25 -10.10 -1.36
CA TYR A 122 5.26 -9.42 -0.51
C TYR A 122 3.88 -10.09 -0.62
N ALA A 123 3.48 -10.49 -1.83
CA ALA A 123 2.20 -11.19 -2.02
C ALA A 123 2.19 -12.57 -1.32
N ILE A 124 3.35 -13.21 -1.18
CA ILE A 124 3.50 -14.45 -0.39
C ILE A 124 3.25 -14.16 1.09
N LEU A 125 3.83 -13.09 1.64
CA LEU A 125 3.62 -12.68 3.04
C LEU A 125 2.15 -12.35 3.33
N VAL A 126 1.47 -11.63 2.42
CA VAL A 126 0.04 -11.35 2.57
C VAL A 126 -0.77 -12.65 2.60
N ARG A 127 -0.52 -13.59 1.69
CA ARG A 127 -1.23 -14.89 1.65
C ARG A 127 -0.93 -15.77 2.85
N ALA A 128 0.28 -15.69 3.38
CA ALA A 128 0.66 -16.32 4.64
C ALA A 128 0.02 -15.65 5.87
N ARG A 129 -0.82 -14.62 5.67
CA ARG A 129 -1.47 -13.83 6.72
C ARG A 129 -0.45 -13.20 7.69
N HIS A 130 0.71 -12.80 7.17
CA HIS A 130 1.72 -12.13 7.96
C HIS A 130 1.11 -10.83 8.55
N PRO A 131 1.13 -10.63 9.89
CA PRO A 131 0.42 -9.52 10.52
C PRO A 131 0.76 -8.16 9.92
N PHE A 132 2.06 -7.86 9.78
CA PHE A 132 2.50 -6.60 9.21
C PHE A 132 2.10 -6.43 7.72
N ALA A 133 2.06 -7.52 6.93
CA ALA A 133 1.68 -7.45 5.52
C ALA A 133 0.18 -7.18 5.34
N LEU A 134 -0.65 -7.73 6.23
CA LEU A 134 -2.09 -7.46 6.26
C LEU A 134 -2.37 -5.99 6.64
N ARG A 135 -1.59 -5.45 7.58
CA ARG A 135 -1.65 -4.04 8.01
C ARG A 135 -1.29 -3.07 6.90
N THR A 136 -0.16 -3.28 6.22
CA THR A 136 0.29 -2.40 5.14
C THR A 136 -0.62 -2.43 3.91
N ILE A 137 -1.19 -3.59 3.55
CA ILE A 137 -2.18 -3.63 2.46
C ILE A 137 -3.54 -3.04 2.87
N PHE A 138 -3.91 -3.10 4.15
CA PHE A 138 -5.07 -2.39 4.68
C PHE A 138 -4.91 -0.87 4.52
N VAL A 139 -3.77 -0.33 4.97
CA VAL A 139 -3.44 1.10 4.80
C VAL A 139 -3.48 1.48 3.32
N TYR A 140 -2.85 0.69 2.46
CA TYR A 140 -2.89 0.91 1.00
C TYR A 140 -4.33 1.00 0.46
N CYS A 141 -5.21 0.07 0.84
CA CYS A 141 -6.60 0.07 0.40
C CYS A 141 -7.31 1.37 0.82
N CYS A 142 -7.11 1.82 2.06
CA CYS A 142 -7.68 3.07 2.53
C CYS A 142 -7.18 4.30 1.75
N ILE A 143 -5.88 4.35 1.42
CA ILE A 143 -5.32 5.40 0.57
C ILE A 143 -5.99 5.39 -0.82
N CYS A 144 -6.19 4.21 -1.42
CA CYS A 144 -6.89 4.09 -2.71
C CYS A 144 -8.33 4.59 -2.66
N ILE A 145 -9.05 4.30 -1.58
CA ILE A 145 -10.44 4.75 -1.37
C ILE A 145 -10.49 6.28 -1.23
N PHE A 146 -9.63 6.84 -0.37
CA PHE A 146 -9.56 8.28 -0.15
C PHE A 146 -9.18 9.03 -1.44
N GLY A 147 -8.16 8.54 -2.15
CA GLY A 147 -7.71 9.03 -3.46
C GLY A 147 -8.73 8.86 -4.59
N GLY A 148 -9.93 8.34 -4.28
CA GLY A 148 -11.08 8.32 -5.18
C GLY A 148 -11.01 7.25 -6.26
N PHE A 149 -10.20 6.20 -6.07
CA PHE A 149 -10.00 5.15 -7.06
C PHE A 149 -10.98 3.97 -6.84
N TYR A 150 -12.11 4.02 -7.54
CA TYR A 150 -13.12 2.95 -7.55
C TYR A 150 -13.06 2.23 -8.90
N MET A 151 -12.53 1.00 -8.94
CA MET A 151 -12.45 0.22 -10.19
C MET A 151 -13.82 -0.05 -10.81
N LEU A 152 -14.87 -0.14 -10.00
CA LEU A 152 -16.24 -0.37 -10.43
C LEU A 152 -17.21 0.51 -9.62
N ARG A 153 -18.24 1.04 -10.29
CA ARG A 153 -19.22 1.97 -9.70
C ARG A 153 -20.04 1.35 -8.56
N ASN A 154 -20.22 0.02 -8.57
CA ASN A 154 -21.11 -0.72 -7.67
C ASN A 154 -20.38 -1.73 -6.76
N SER A 155 -19.06 -1.89 -6.91
CA SER A 155 -18.26 -2.80 -6.08
C SER A 155 -16.88 -2.19 -5.89
N ASN A 156 -16.50 -1.91 -4.65
CA ASN A 156 -15.17 -1.38 -4.35
C ASN A 156 -14.37 -2.46 -3.63
N MET A 157 -13.52 -3.16 -4.39
CA MET A 157 -12.66 -4.21 -3.85
C MET A 157 -11.79 -3.74 -2.68
N TRP A 158 -11.39 -2.46 -2.65
CA TRP A 158 -10.65 -1.89 -1.52
C TRP A 158 -11.51 -1.84 -0.25
N MET A 159 -12.76 -1.38 -0.37
CA MET A 159 -13.69 -1.36 0.77
C MET A 159 -14.07 -2.78 1.20
N ASP A 160 -14.18 -3.71 0.26
CA ASP A 160 -14.47 -5.11 0.57
C ASP A 160 -13.30 -5.72 1.37
N TYR A 161 -12.05 -5.44 0.99
CA TYR A 161 -10.88 -5.83 1.76
C TYR A 161 -10.83 -5.16 3.14
N VAL A 162 -11.09 -3.85 3.22
CA VAL A 162 -11.12 -3.11 4.51
C VAL A 162 -12.15 -3.74 5.46
N ARG A 163 -13.36 -4.01 5.00
CA ARG A 163 -14.42 -4.67 5.81
C ARG A 163 -14.01 -6.07 6.23
N PHE A 164 -13.46 -6.86 5.31
CA PHE A 164 -12.94 -8.19 5.62
C PHE A 164 -11.86 -8.13 6.71
N HIS A 165 -10.90 -7.22 6.57
CA HIS A 165 -9.82 -7.04 7.52
C HIS A 165 -10.34 -6.66 8.92
N LEU A 166 -11.29 -5.72 9.00
CA LEU A 166 -11.90 -5.32 10.29
C LEU A 166 -12.60 -6.48 11.00
N ILE A 167 -13.23 -7.39 10.26
CA ILE A 167 -13.92 -8.55 10.82
C ILE A 167 -12.95 -9.65 11.27
N HIS A 168 -11.87 -9.87 10.51
CA HIS A 168 -11.04 -11.07 10.67
C HIS A 168 -9.66 -10.83 11.33
N PHE A 169 -9.15 -9.60 11.31
CA PHE A 169 -7.77 -9.29 11.75
C PHE A 169 -7.67 -8.10 12.72
N GLY A 170 -8.78 -7.50 13.12
CA GLY A 170 -8.79 -6.48 14.18
C GLY A 170 -8.31 -7.03 15.54
N PRO A 171 -7.94 -6.15 16.49
CA PRO A 171 -8.06 -4.70 16.47
C PRO A 171 -6.97 -4.01 15.62
N LEU A 172 -7.33 -2.85 15.08
CA LEU A 172 -6.41 -2.01 14.30
C LEU A 172 -5.37 -1.33 15.22
N GLY A 173 -4.15 -1.13 14.70
CA GLY A 173 -3.16 -0.27 15.33
C GLY A 173 -3.54 1.21 15.25
N ALA A 174 -2.73 2.07 15.89
CA ALA A 174 -2.99 3.51 15.95
C ALA A 174 -3.02 4.15 14.55
N LEU A 175 -2.09 3.77 13.68
CA LEU A 175 -2.03 4.29 12.31
C LEU A 175 -3.21 3.81 11.48
N GLU A 176 -3.53 2.52 11.48
CA GLU A 176 -4.65 1.97 10.72
C GLU A 176 -5.97 2.61 11.14
N ASN A 177 -6.18 2.79 12.44
CA ASN A 177 -7.36 3.48 12.96
C ASN A 177 -7.43 4.92 12.46
N SER A 178 -6.32 5.66 12.51
CA SER A 178 -6.25 7.05 12.04
C SER A 178 -6.54 7.17 10.55
N VAL A 179 -5.93 6.29 9.73
CA VAL A 179 -6.15 6.22 8.28
C VAL A 179 -7.61 5.89 7.98
N TYR A 180 -8.16 4.85 8.62
CA TYR A 180 -9.52 4.38 8.40
C TYR A 180 -10.54 5.45 8.80
N TYR A 181 -10.40 6.03 9.99
CA TYR A 181 -11.27 7.08 10.50
C TYR A 181 -11.28 8.31 9.59
N TYR A 182 -10.10 8.79 9.16
CA TYR A 182 -10.01 9.93 8.27
C TYR A 182 -10.71 9.64 6.94
N MET A 183 -10.44 8.47 6.35
CA MET A 183 -11.03 8.02 5.10
C MET A 183 -12.56 7.90 5.16
N GLU A 184 -13.12 7.43 6.28
CA GLU A 184 -14.56 7.26 6.47
C GLU A 184 -15.30 8.57 6.76
N ASN A 185 -14.69 9.48 7.54
CA ASN A 185 -15.38 10.66 8.07
C ASN A 185 -15.15 11.94 7.26
N LYS A 186 -14.08 12.04 6.48
CA LYS A 186 -13.80 13.22 5.66
C LYS A 186 -14.47 13.12 4.30
N ARG A 187 -14.78 14.29 3.72
CA ARG A 187 -15.20 14.35 2.31
C ARG A 187 -14.09 13.76 1.45
N ARG A 188 -14.48 13.02 0.40
CA ARG A 188 -13.57 12.42 -0.57
C ARG A 188 -12.58 13.46 -1.12
N VAL A 189 -11.46 12.98 -1.66
CA VAL A 189 -10.46 13.82 -2.32
C VAL A 189 -11.09 14.83 -3.26
N ASN A 190 -10.66 16.09 -3.18
CA ASN A 190 -11.02 17.09 -4.17
C ASN A 190 -10.11 16.92 -5.38
N PHE A 191 -10.64 16.42 -6.50
CA PHE A 191 -9.86 16.19 -7.71
C PHE A 191 -9.34 17.49 -8.36
N ASP A 192 -10.04 18.61 -8.18
CA ASP A 192 -9.57 19.93 -8.66
C ASP A 192 -8.35 20.42 -7.85
N ASN A 193 -8.18 19.88 -6.64
CA ASN A 193 -7.04 20.18 -5.77
C ASN A 193 -6.48 18.91 -5.11
N PHE A 194 -6.16 17.92 -5.96
CA PHE A 194 -5.77 16.58 -5.54
C PHE A 194 -4.53 16.61 -4.64
N ALA A 195 -3.49 17.35 -5.05
CA ALA A 195 -2.23 17.43 -4.33
C ALA A 195 -2.42 17.93 -2.88
N ALA A 196 -3.14 19.03 -2.69
CA ALA A 196 -3.40 19.59 -1.36
C ALA A 196 -4.25 18.64 -0.51
N SER A 197 -5.27 18.01 -1.11
CA SER A 197 -6.13 17.06 -0.40
C SER A 197 -5.35 15.83 0.10
N MET A 198 -4.42 15.32 -0.71
CA MET A 198 -3.57 14.19 -0.32
C MET A 198 -2.51 14.57 0.72
N GLN A 199 -1.95 15.78 0.64
CA GLN A 199 -1.02 16.31 1.65
C GLN A 199 -1.71 16.55 3.00
N GLU A 200 -2.95 17.08 2.98
CA GLU A 200 -3.77 17.23 4.18
C GLU A 200 -4.06 15.86 4.81
N PHE A 201 -4.46 14.89 4.00
CA PHE A 201 -4.69 13.52 4.47
C PHE A 201 -3.45 12.91 5.14
N ASP A 202 -2.29 12.97 4.48
CA ASP A 202 -1.03 12.45 5.03
C ASP A 202 -0.65 13.12 6.36
N SER A 203 -0.77 14.44 6.43
CA SER A 203 -0.42 15.23 7.62
C SER A 203 -1.38 14.98 8.79
N MET A 204 -2.69 14.94 8.51
CA MET A 204 -3.71 14.79 9.55
C MET A 204 -3.74 13.38 10.13
N VAL A 205 -3.56 12.35 9.30
CA VAL A 205 -3.45 10.97 9.79
C VAL A 205 -2.26 10.81 10.71
N ALA A 206 -1.10 11.35 10.34
CA ALA A 206 0.09 11.30 11.19
C ALA A 206 -0.12 12.04 12.51
N TYR A 207 -0.76 13.22 12.47
CA TYR A 207 -1.13 13.97 13.67
C TYR A 207 -2.05 13.15 14.60
N MET A 208 -3.12 12.54 14.05
CA MET A 208 -4.06 11.71 14.81
C MET A 208 -3.38 10.49 15.44
N THR A 209 -2.44 9.87 14.71
CA THR A 209 -1.69 8.70 15.19
C THR A 209 -0.83 9.05 16.40
N GLN A 210 -0.14 10.20 16.36
CA GLN A 210 0.76 10.63 17.43
C GLN A 210 0.03 11.13 18.70
N HIS A 211 -1.21 11.59 18.56
CA HIS A 211 -1.98 12.17 19.66
C HIS A 211 -3.08 11.26 20.19
N GLU A 212 -3.16 10.01 19.70
CA GLU A 212 -4.16 9.00 20.08
C GLU A 212 -5.60 9.54 20.10
N GLU A 213 -5.91 10.53 19.25
CA GLU A 213 -7.20 11.24 19.29
C GLU A 213 -8.40 10.36 18.93
N ILE A 214 -8.14 9.13 18.47
CA ILE A 214 -9.13 8.13 18.08
C ILE A 214 -8.87 6.87 18.90
N ARG A 215 -9.19 6.91 20.19
CA ARG A 215 -9.45 5.71 20.99
C ARG A 215 -10.96 5.49 21.00
N VAL A 216 -11.42 4.49 20.23
CA VAL A 216 -12.79 3.95 20.32
C VAL A 216 -12.77 2.75 21.25
#